data_AF-A0A1X3ISK1-F1
#
_entry.id   AF-A0A1X3ISK1-F1
#
_cell.length_a   1.000
_cell.length_b   1.000
_cell.length_c   1.000
_cell.angle_alpha   90.00
_cell.angle_beta   90.00
_cell.angle_gamma   90.00
#
_symmetry.space_group_name_H-M   'P 1'
#
loop_
_entity.id
_entity.type
_entity.pdbx_description
1 polymer ?
#
loop_
_entity_poly.entity_id
_entity_poly.type
_entity_poly.pdbx_seq_one_letter_code
_entity_poly.pdbx_strand_id
1 'polypeptide(L)'
;MKVTKSIIAILLCLSAGSAYADCEYHLTGNKETLNISDCVDGVKGIANSALSNSQNAQNVANGAASTAQNAQSVAQNAQTAANKAQTTANEANSAAQNAQNTANTAQNTANSANTVAQNAQSTANQAIKDAAEKAEAAEKNANNYTDNKITDAKNELNTNIDSAKNDAINSSNSYTDSKISDTKTELNASIDKAKNDAISSSNSYTDSKISDAKTELNANIDKAKNDAISSSNSYTDNKISDTKTELNASIDKAKNDAVSSSNSYTDSKISDTKTELNASIDKAKNDAVSSSNSYTDSKISDTKTELNTNINNAKNEAISTSNNYTDKKYQQGISYTNEKYEQSIQYAQNAADKAELNANNYTDNRFSQLSNQSNQRFEQLNSKIERAEKRLNAGIAGVTAISSIPYVAENSFSYGIGVGNYQNGNAIAAGIQYKTSLNTNVRLNVSWDSSHNTVLGAGFAGGW
;
A
#
# COMPACT_ATOMS: atom_id res chain seq x y z
N MET A 1 82.26 128.05 -4.89
CA MET A 1 81.18 128.68 -5.68
C MET A 1 81.09 127.96 -7.03
N LYS A 2 79.88 127.64 -7.52
CA LYS A 2 79.50 126.83 -8.71
C LYS A 2 79.43 125.31 -8.46
N VAL A 3 78.30 124.75 -8.04
CA VAL A 3 77.03 124.46 -8.78
C VAL A 3 77.17 123.23 -9.71
N THR A 4 76.81 122.09 -9.13
CA THR A 4 75.90 121.02 -9.61
C THR A 4 76.18 120.30 -10.93
N LYS A 5 76.25 118.95 -10.86
CA LYS A 5 75.20 118.04 -11.37
C LYS A 5 75.43 116.60 -10.86
N SER A 6 74.49 116.12 -10.05
CA SER A 6 74.36 114.70 -9.70
C SER A 6 73.98 113.90 -10.95
N ILE A 7 74.65 112.78 -11.19
CA ILE A 7 74.19 111.74 -12.10
C ILE A 7 73.80 110.53 -11.26
N ILE A 8 72.50 110.31 -11.17
CA ILE A 8 71.85 109.12 -10.65
C ILE A 8 72.01 108.03 -11.72
N ALA A 9 72.75 106.97 -11.44
CA ALA A 9 72.76 105.77 -12.26
C ALA A 9 71.68 104.82 -11.73
N ILE A 10 70.49 104.87 -12.34
CA ILE A 10 69.44 103.86 -12.16
C ILE A 10 69.87 102.63 -12.98
N LEU A 11 70.23 101.57 -12.27
CA LEU A 11 70.48 100.25 -12.84
C LEU A 11 69.11 99.62 -13.18
N LEU A 12 68.64 99.83 -14.41
CA LEU A 12 67.48 99.12 -14.96
C LEU A 12 67.95 97.73 -15.40
N CYS A 13 67.46 96.70 -14.70
CA CYS A 13 67.63 95.30 -15.10
C CYS A 13 67.09 95.09 -16.52
N LEU A 14 67.99 94.89 -17.48
CA LEU A 14 67.67 94.39 -18.81
C LEU A 14 67.30 92.91 -18.72
N SER A 15 66.07 92.59 -19.14
CA SER A 15 65.71 91.27 -19.61
C SER A 15 66.41 91.00 -20.94
N ALA A 16 66.85 89.75 -21.11
CA ALA A 16 67.70 89.29 -22.19
C ALA A 16 67.10 89.56 -23.59
N GLY A 17 67.82 90.39 -24.35
CA GLY A 17 67.62 90.63 -25.77
C GLY A 17 68.81 91.43 -26.29
N SER A 18 69.82 90.73 -26.80
CA SER A 18 70.96 91.21 -27.61
C SER A 18 71.40 92.67 -27.38
N ALA A 19 72.34 92.89 -26.47
CA ALA A 19 73.04 94.16 -26.34
C ALA A 19 74.46 94.04 -26.93
N TYR A 20 74.68 94.65 -28.10
CA TYR A 20 75.96 95.31 -28.35
C TYR A 20 75.95 96.53 -27.43
N ALA A 21 76.66 96.47 -26.31
CA ALA A 21 76.89 97.62 -25.47
C ALA A 21 78.16 98.30 -25.97
N ASP A 22 78.02 99.30 -26.85
CA ASP A 22 79.08 100.28 -27.06
C ASP A 22 78.86 101.38 -26.02
N CYS A 23 79.68 101.37 -24.96
CA CYS A 23 79.68 102.43 -23.97
C CYS A 23 80.75 103.46 -24.35
N GLU A 24 80.36 104.53 -25.04
CA GLU A 24 81.19 105.72 -25.17
C GLU A 24 81.12 106.55 -23.89
N TYR A 25 82.27 106.73 -23.22
CA TYR A 25 82.46 107.71 -22.16
C TYR A 25 83.38 108.81 -22.69
N HIS A 26 82.91 110.06 -22.71
CA HIS A 26 83.77 111.22 -22.99
C HIS A 26 84.40 111.72 -21.70
N LEU A 27 85.64 111.30 -21.44
CA LEU A 27 86.55 112.01 -20.56
C LEU A 27 87.61 112.68 -21.42
N THR A 28 87.77 113.98 -21.21
CA THR A 28 88.69 114.88 -21.91
C THR A 28 90.10 114.29 -21.99
N GLY A 29 90.53 113.99 -23.22
CA GLY A 29 91.94 114.05 -23.61
C GLY A 29 92.83 112.82 -23.39
N ASN A 30 92.38 111.74 -22.75
CA ASN A 30 93.14 110.48 -22.71
C ASN A 30 92.20 109.27 -22.59
N LYS A 31 92.29 108.34 -23.55
CA LYS A 31 91.44 107.16 -23.65
C LYS A 31 92.04 106.03 -22.79
N GLU A 32 91.66 105.95 -21.52
CA GLU A 32 91.90 104.76 -20.70
C GLU A 32 90.73 103.78 -20.88
N THR A 33 91.05 102.54 -21.28
CA THR A 33 90.06 101.50 -21.52
C THR A 33 89.85 100.73 -20.22
N LEU A 34 88.71 100.94 -19.55
CA LEU A 34 88.35 100.20 -18.34
C LEU A 34 87.94 98.77 -18.73
N ASN A 35 88.78 97.78 -18.42
CA ASN A 35 88.51 96.38 -18.72
C ASN A 35 87.49 95.81 -17.72
N ILE A 36 86.22 95.71 -18.13
CA ILE A 36 85.12 95.17 -17.31
C ILE A 36 84.86 93.68 -17.56
N SER A 37 85.72 92.98 -18.32
CA SER A 37 85.53 91.58 -18.70
C SER A 37 85.32 90.65 -17.50
N ASP A 38 86.08 90.83 -16.42
CA ASP A 38 85.95 90.05 -15.18
C ASP A 38 84.55 90.17 -14.54
N CYS A 39 83.91 91.35 -14.65
CA CYS A 39 82.56 91.59 -14.13
C CYS A 39 81.50 90.91 -15.03
N VAL A 40 81.66 91.01 -16.36
CA VAL A 40 80.78 90.36 -17.33
C VAL A 40 80.87 88.83 -17.23
N ASP A 41 82.07 88.29 -17.07
CA ASP A 41 82.29 86.85 -16.88
C ASP A 41 81.76 86.36 -15.52
N GLY A 42 81.88 87.17 -14.46
CA GLY A 42 81.24 86.91 -13.17
C GLY A 42 79.70 86.84 -13.24
N VAL A 43 79.07 87.81 -13.91
CA VAL A 43 77.60 87.82 -14.14
C VAL A 43 77.17 86.64 -15.00
N LYS A 44 77.93 86.29 -16.04
CA LYS A 44 77.68 85.11 -16.89
C LYS A 44 77.80 83.81 -16.10
N GLY A 45 78.77 83.70 -15.19
CA GLY A 45 78.91 82.57 -14.27
C GLY A 45 77.72 82.40 -13.33
N ILE A 46 77.21 83.50 -12.77
CA ILE A 46 76.01 83.51 -11.92
C ILE A 46 74.77 83.12 -12.73
N ALA A 47 74.59 83.68 -13.93
CA ALA A 47 73.46 83.38 -14.80
C ALA A 47 73.44 81.90 -15.23
N ASN A 48 74.60 81.34 -15.58
CA ASN A 48 74.74 79.91 -15.91
C ASN A 48 74.44 79.02 -14.69
N SER A 49 74.90 79.43 -13.49
CA SER A 49 74.60 78.72 -12.24
C SER A 49 73.10 78.76 -11.90
N ALA A 50 72.44 79.90 -12.11
CA ALA A 50 71.01 80.05 -11.92
C ALA A 50 70.19 79.22 -12.92
N LEU A 51 70.61 79.17 -14.19
CA LEU A 51 70.01 78.31 -15.20
C LEU A 51 70.16 76.82 -14.84
N SER A 52 71.36 76.39 -14.42
CA SER A 52 71.62 75.02 -13.99
C SER A 52 70.79 74.66 -12.76
N ASN A 53 70.69 75.53 -11.76
CA ASN A 53 69.83 75.34 -10.59
C ASN A 53 68.35 75.26 -10.97
N SER A 54 67.89 76.09 -11.92
CA SER A 54 66.51 76.06 -12.44
C SER A 54 66.21 74.74 -13.15
N GLN A 55 67.13 74.27 -14.00
CA GLN A 55 67.02 72.96 -14.66
C GLN A 55 67.01 71.81 -13.65
N ASN A 56 67.85 71.86 -12.61
CA ASN A 56 67.85 70.89 -11.53
C ASN A 56 66.52 70.89 -10.77
N ALA A 57 65.98 72.07 -10.44
CA ALA A 57 64.67 72.19 -9.80
C ALA A 57 63.53 71.66 -10.68
N GLN A 58 63.58 71.92 -11.99
CA GLN A 58 62.62 71.38 -12.96
C GLN A 58 62.70 69.85 -13.02
N ASN A 59 63.90 69.27 -13.05
CA ASN A 59 64.09 67.82 -13.04
C ASN A 59 63.55 67.18 -11.75
N VAL A 60 63.78 67.80 -10.59
CA VAL A 60 63.19 67.37 -9.31
C VAL A 60 61.66 67.45 -9.35
N ALA A 61 61.10 68.55 -9.87
CA ALA A 61 59.65 68.70 -10.00
C ALA A 61 59.03 67.65 -10.94
N ASN A 62 59.69 67.35 -12.06
CA ASN A 62 59.27 66.30 -12.99
C ASN A 62 59.34 64.90 -12.34
N GLY A 63 60.39 64.62 -11.55
CA GLY A 63 60.52 63.39 -10.78
C GLY A 63 59.43 63.23 -9.71
N ALA A 64 59.11 64.31 -9.00
CA ALA A 64 58.02 64.33 -8.02
C ALA A 64 56.65 64.12 -8.69
N ALA A 65 56.39 64.77 -9.84
CA ALA A 65 55.17 64.58 -10.61
C ALA A 65 55.02 63.13 -11.09
N SER A 66 56.09 62.52 -11.59
CA SER A 66 56.11 61.11 -12.01
C SER A 66 55.84 60.17 -10.82
N THR A 67 56.41 60.45 -9.65
CA THR A 67 56.17 59.68 -8.42
C THR A 67 54.71 59.79 -7.98
N ALA A 68 54.11 60.99 -8.04
CA ALA A 68 52.70 61.20 -7.72
C ALA A 68 51.75 60.45 -8.68
N GLN A 69 52.05 60.47 -9.99
CA GLN A 69 51.30 59.70 -10.99
C GLN A 69 51.38 58.19 -10.72
N ASN A 70 52.57 57.68 -10.39
CA ASN A 70 52.75 56.27 -10.02
C ASN A 70 51.95 55.91 -8.76
N ALA A 71 51.99 56.75 -7.72
CA ALA A 71 51.21 56.55 -6.49
C ALA A 71 49.69 56.56 -6.76
N GLN A 72 49.22 57.43 -7.65
CA GLN A 72 47.83 57.47 -8.07
C GLN A 72 47.43 56.18 -8.81
N SER A 73 48.26 55.66 -9.71
CA SER A 73 48.01 54.39 -10.40
C SER A 73 47.96 53.20 -9.42
N VAL A 74 48.87 53.15 -8.44
CA VAL A 74 48.85 52.12 -7.39
C VAL A 74 47.56 52.20 -6.56
N ALA A 75 47.12 53.40 -6.17
CA ALA A 75 45.89 53.60 -5.43
C ALA A 75 44.65 53.16 -6.23
N GLN A 76 44.60 53.46 -7.54
CA GLN A 76 43.54 53.01 -8.43
C GLN A 76 43.52 51.48 -8.55
N ASN A 77 44.68 50.84 -8.73
CA ASN A 77 44.79 49.38 -8.78
C ASN A 77 44.33 48.73 -7.48
N ALA A 78 44.70 49.30 -6.33
CA ALA A 78 44.24 48.84 -5.02
C ALA A 78 42.72 48.97 -4.86
N GLN A 79 42.12 50.07 -5.33
CA GLN A 79 40.67 50.26 -5.32
C GLN A 79 39.96 49.23 -6.21
N THR A 80 40.48 48.95 -7.41
CA THR A 80 39.94 47.90 -8.29
C THR A 80 40.01 46.53 -7.64
N ALA A 81 41.14 46.19 -7.00
CA ALA A 81 41.29 44.93 -6.26
C ALA A 81 40.29 44.82 -5.10
N ALA A 82 40.10 45.89 -4.32
CA ALA A 82 39.12 45.95 -3.23
C ALA A 82 37.69 45.76 -3.74
N ASN A 83 37.32 46.43 -4.85
CA ASN A 83 36.01 46.27 -5.47
C ASN A 83 35.78 44.82 -5.93
N LYS A 84 36.79 44.18 -6.55
CA LYS A 84 36.70 42.78 -6.97
C LYS A 84 36.55 41.83 -5.78
N ALA A 85 37.26 42.08 -4.69
CA ALA A 85 37.11 41.32 -3.45
C ALA A 85 35.69 41.47 -2.85
N GLN A 86 35.13 42.68 -2.85
CA GLN A 86 33.76 42.94 -2.40
C GLN A 86 32.72 42.19 -3.26
N THR A 87 32.87 42.20 -4.58
CA THR A 87 32.00 41.42 -5.48
C THR A 87 32.08 39.94 -5.17
N THR A 88 33.29 39.40 -5.01
CA THR A 88 33.50 37.97 -4.67
C THR A 88 32.84 37.62 -3.32
N ALA A 89 32.97 38.49 -2.32
CA ALA A 89 32.35 38.30 -1.01
C ALA A 89 30.81 38.31 -1.09
N ASN A 90 30.24 39.21 -1.90
CA ASN A 90 28.80 39.27 -2.12
C ASN A 90 28.27 38.02 -2.82
N GLU A 91 28.97 37.53 -3.85
CA GLU A 91 28.64 36.29 -4.56
C GLU A 91 28.70 35.07 -3.62
N ALA A 92 29.74 34.99 -2.78
CA ALA A 92 29.86 33.93 -1.78
C ALA A 92 28.71 33.97 -0.75
N ASN A 93 28.31 35.15 -0.30
CA ASN A 93 27.18 35.32 0.61
C ASN A 93 25.85 34.90 -0.04
N SER A 94 25.61 35.25 -1.30
CA SER A 94 24.44 34.78 -2.05
C SER A 94 24.44 33.25 -2.23
N ALA A 95 25.59 32.65 -2.54
CA ALA A 95 25.73 31.20 -2.63
C ALA A 95 25.42 30.51 -1.29
N ALA A 96 25.91 31.06 -0.17
CA ALA A 96 25.63 30.55 1.17
C ALA A 96 24.13 30.61 1.51
N GLN A 97 23.46 31.71 1.19
CA GLN A 97 22.01 31.86 1.40
C GLN A 97 21.21 30.85 0.57
N ASN A 98 21.60 30.63 -0.70
CA ASN A 98 20.96 29.63 -1.56
C ASN A 98 21.15 28.20 -1.02
N ALA A 99 22.35 27.88 -0.52
CA ALA A 99 22.63 26.60 0.13
C ALA A 99 21.77 26.42 1.40
N GLN A 100 21.64 27.45 2.23
CA GLN A 100 20.78 27.42 3.42
C GLN A 100 19.30 27.21 3.06
N ASN A 101 18.79 27.90 2.04
CA ASN A 101 17.41 27.71 1.58
C ASN A 101 17.18 26.29 1.09
N THR A 102 18.13 25.74 0.32
CA THR A 102 18.08 24.35 -0.15
C THR A 102 18.05 23.36 1.02
N ALA A 103 18.88 23.57 2.06
CA ALA A 103 18.89 22.75 3.26
C ALA A 103 17.56 22.83 4.03
N ASN A 104 16.97 24.02 4.15
CA ASN A 104 15.66 24.20 4.79
C ASN A 104 14.54 23.47 4.02
N THR A 105 14.55 23.55 2.69
CA THR A 105 13.60 22.78 1.87
C THR A 105 13.75 21.28 2.09
N ALA A 106 14.98 20.77 2.08
CA ALA A 106 15.25 19.35 2.32
C ALA A 106 14.77 18.91 3.72
N GLN A 107 15.01 19.72 4.75
CA GLN A 107 14.53 19.46 6.12
C GLN A 107 13.01 19.39 6.19
N ASN A 108 12.31 20.32 5.52
CA ASN A 108 10.85 20.33 5.48
C ASN A 108 10.31 19.09 4.76
N THR A 109 10.90 18.71 3.63
CA THR A 109 10.54 17.48 2.92
C THR A 109 10.74 16.24 3.79
N ALA A 110 11.86 16.15 4.52
CA ALA A 110 12.12 15.05 5.45
C ALA A 110 11.08 15.00 6.58
N ASN A 111 10.71 16.15 7.15
CA ASN A 111 9.68 16.24 8.19
C ASN A 111 8.31 15.80 7.66
N SER A 112 7.91 16.23 6.46
CA SER A 112 6.67 15.78 5.82
C SER A 112 6.66 14.28 5.56
N ALA A 113 7.76 13.72 5.07
CA ALA A 113 7.90 12.28 4.86
C ALA A 113 7.77 11.49 6.18
N ASN A 114 8.37 12.01 7.26
CA ASN A 114 8.25 11.41 8.59
C ASN A 114 6.80 11.42 9.10
N THR A 115 6.07 12.53 8.92
CA THR A 115 4.63 12.59 9.27
C THR A 115 3.81 11.59 8.48
N VAL A 116 4.06 11.45 7.18
CA VAL A 116 3.37 10.44 6.34
C VAL A 116 3.65 9.03 6.84
N ALA A 117 4.90 8.72 7.20
CA ALA A 117 5.28 7.42 7.76
C ALA A 117 4.58 7.13 9.10
N GLN A 118 4.50 8.11 9.99
CA GLN A 118 3.79 7.98 11.28
C GLN A 118 2.29 7.75 11.08
N ASN A 119 1.66 8.46 10.14
CA ASN A 119 0.25 8.26 9.81
C ASN A 119 0.00 6.86 9.25
N ALA A 120 0.86 6.39 8.35
CA ALA A 120 0.77 5.04 7.80
C ALA A 120 0.91 3.96 8.90
N GLN A 121 1.83 4.16 9.84
CA GLN A 121 1.99 3.27 10.99
C GLN A 121 0.75 3.25 11.89
N SER A 122 0.16 4.42 12.16
CA SER A 122 -1.08 4.53 12.95
C SER A 122 -2.24 3.81 12.28
N THR A 123 -2.43 3.98 10.97
CA THR A 123 -3.44 3.26 10.20
C THR A 123 -3.23 1.75 10.23
N ALA A 124 -1.98 1.28 10.11
CA ALA A 124 -1.66 -0.14 10.21
C ALA A 124 -2.00 -0.70 11.60
N ASN A 125 -1.66 0.02 12.68
CA ASN A 125 -1.99 -0.38 14.04
C ASN A 125 -3.50 -0.46 14.28
N GLN A 126 -4.26 0.50 13.74
CA GLN A 126 -5.73 0.48 13.84
C GLN A 126 -6.32 -0.72 13.08
N ALA A 127 -5.81 -1.02 11.88
CA ALA A 127 -6.28 -2.18 11.12
C ALA A 127 -6.02 -3.51 11.84
N ILE A 128 -4.90 -3.65 12.55
CA ILE A 128 -4.59 -4.82 13.37
C ILE A 128 -5.59 -4.92 14.53
N LYS A 129 -5.88 -3.80 15.20
CA LYS A 129 -6.85 -3.76 16.31
C LYS A 129 -8.26 -4.14 15.84
N ASP A 130 -8.73 -3.56 14.73
CA ASP A 130 -10.05 -3.86 14.16
C ASP A 130 -10.17 -5.34 13.74
N ALA A 131 -9.07 -5.92 13.23
CA ALA A 131 -9.03 -7.33 12.88
C ALA A 131 -9.13 -8.24 14.11
N ALA A 132 -8.44 -7.89 15.20
CA ALA A 132 -8.50 -8.61 16.47
C ALA A 132 -9.91 -8.56 17.08
N GLU A 133 -10.53 -7.38 17.15
CA GLU A 133 -11.90 -7.21 17.67
C GLU A 133 -12.93 -8.01 16.86
N LYS A 134 -12.80 -8.05 15.52
CA LYS A 134 -13.67 -8.87 14.67
C LYS A 134 -13.44 -10.36 14.88
N ALA A 135 -12.21 -10.80 15.11
CA ALA A 135 -11.90 -12.20 15.40
C ALA A 135 -12.51 -12.64 16.74
N GLU A 136 -12.36 -11.83 17.80
CA GLU A 136 -12.98 -12.08 19.11
C GLU A 136 -14.51 -12.13 19.02
N ALA A 137 -15.12 -11.20 18.28
CA ALA A 137 -16.57 -11.19 18.07
C ALA A 137 -17.05 -12.45 17.32
N ALA A 138 -16.31 -12.90 16.31
CA ALA A 138 -16.61 -14.12 15.57
C ALA A 138 -16.52 -15.37 16.46
N GLU A 139 -15.46 -15.48 17.26
CA GLU A 139 -15.29 -16.57 18.24
C GLU A 139 -16.43 -16.59 19.25
N LYS A 140 -16.76 -15.43 19.84
CA LYS A 140 -17.88 -15.32 20.79
C LYS A 140 -19.22 -15.74 20.18
N ASN A 141 -19.48 -15.34 18.93
CA ASN A 141 -20.70 -15.72 18.23
C ASN A 141 -20.75 -17.22 17.92
N ALA A 142 -19.61 -17.82 17.52
CA ALA A 142 -19.51 -19.25 17.28
C ALA A 142 -19.73 -20.06 18.57
N ASN A 143 -19.14 -19.60 19.68
CA ASN A 143 -19.34 -20.22 21.00
C ASN A 143 -20.80 -20.13 21.44
N ASN A 144 -21.42 -18.95 21.37
CA ASN A 144 -22.86 -18.79 21.69
C ASN A 144 -23.76 -19.69 20.83
N TYR A 145 -23.49 -19.79 19.52
CA TYR A 145 -24.25 -20.68 18.64
C TYR A 145 -24.11 -22.14 19.07
N THR A 146 -22.89 -22.56 19.38
CA THR A 146 -22.57 -23.92 19.81
C THR A 146 -23.21 -24.24 21.15
N ASP A 147 -23.10 -23.34 22.13
CA ASP A 147 -23.70 -23.49 23.47
C ASP A 147 -25.23 -23.59 23.40
N ASN A 148 -25.87 -22.78 22.55
CA ASN A 148 -27.31 -22.86 22.31
C ASN A 148 -27.69 -24.21 21.68
N LYS A 149 -26.95 -24.69 20.67
CA LYS A 149 -27.24 -25.99 20.06
C LYS A 149 -27.05 -27.16 21.01
N ILE A 150 -26.03 -27.10 21.87
CA ILE A 150 -25.82 -28.08 22.94
C ILE A 150 -26.96 -28.03 23.94
N THR A 151 -27.43 -26.83 24.30
CA THR A 151 -28.55 -26.64 25.23
C THR A 151 -29.85 -27.19 24.65
N ASP A 152 -30.16 -26.89 23.39
CA ASP A 152 -31.32 -27.42 22.67
C ASP A 152 -31.29 -28.95 22.65
N ALA A 153 -30.16 -29.53 22.23
CA ALA A 153 -29.99 -30.98 22.18
C ALA A 153 -30.11 -31.64 23.56
N LYS A 154 -29.58 -30.99 24.61
CA LYS A 154 -29.71 -31.47 25.99
C LYS A 154 -31.15 -31.45 26.47
N ASN A 155 -31.91 -30.40 26.14
CA ASN A 155 -33.32 -30.27 26.52
C ASN A 155 -34.19 -31.32 25.80
N GLU A 156 -33.95 -31.52 24.51
CA GLU A 156 -34.62 -32.56 23.71
C GLU A 156 -34.31 -33.96 24.24
N LEU A 157 -33.03 -34.25 24.53
CA LEU A 157 -32.62 -35.52 25.13
C LEU A 157 -33.30 -35.76 26.47
N ASN A 158 -33.35 -34.75 27.35
CA ASN A 158 -34.02 -34.87 28.65
C ASN A 158 -35.51 -35.16 28.48
N THR A 159 -36.18 -34.47 27.55
CA THR A 159 -37.61 -34.70 27.26
C THR A 159 -37.86 -36.12 26.75
N ASN A 160 -36.99 -36.62 25.87
CA ASN A 160 -37.08 -37.99 25.35
C ASN A 160 -36.83 -39.03 26.45
N ILE A 161 -35.85 -38.80 27.33
CA ILE A 161 -35.58 -39.66 28.49
C ILE A 161 -36.79 -39.69 29.43
N ASP A 162 -37.37 -38.53 29.74
CA ASP A 162 -38.54 -38.43 30.64
C ASP A 162 -39.76 -39.11 30.03
N SER A 163 -40.00 -38.94 28.73
CA SER A 163 -41.09 -39.64 28.02
C SER A 163 -40.88 -41.15 28.07
N ALA A 164 -39.70 -41.64 27.69
CA ALA A 164 -39.40 -43.07 27.69
C ALA A 164 -39.49 -43.69 29.10
N LYS A 165 -39.04 -42.95 30.12
CA LYS A 165 -39.17 -43.36 31.52
C LYS A 165 -40.64 -43.46 31.94
N ASN A 166 -41.45 -42.46 31.60
CA ASN A 166 -42.88 -42.46 31.92
C ASN A 166 -43.62 -43.58 31.18
N ASP A 167 -43.32 -43.81 29.90
CA ASP A 167 -43.91 -44.89 29.12
C ASP A 167 -43.57 -46.26 29.70
N ALA A 168 -42.32 -46.46 30.13
CA ALA A 168 -41.87 -47.69 30.79
C ALA A 168 -42.57 -47.90 32.14
N ILE A 169 -42.71 -46.85 32.95
CA ILE A 169 -43.43 -46.91 34.23
C ILE A 169 -44.90 -47.23 34.00
N ASN A 170 -45.56 -46.51 33.09
CA ASN A 170 -46.98 -46.69 32.78
C ASN A 170 -47.26 -48.10 32.25
N SER A 171 -46.42 -48.60 31.35
CA SER A 171 -46.53 -49.97 30.83
C SER A 171 -46.33 -51.01 31.92
N SER A 172 -45.34 -50.83 32.79
CA SER A 172 -45.06 -51.75 33.91
C SER A 172 -46.20 -51.76 34.93
N ASN A 173 -46.74 -50.59 35.28
CA ASN A 173 -47.88 -50.48 36.19
C ASN A 173 -49.12 -51.14 35.58
N SER A 174 -49.43 -50.84 34.31
CA SER A 174 -50.59 -51.44 33.63
C SER A 174 -50.49 -52.96 33.54
N TYR A 175 -49.31 -53.51 33.25
CA TYR A 175 -49.08 -54.95 33.28
C TYR A 175 -49.25 -55.55 34.69
N THR A 176 -48.68 -54.90 35.70
CA THR A 176 -48.76 -55.34 37.10
C THR A 176 -50.20 -55.31 37.60
N ASP A 177 -50.93 -54.22 37.35
CA ASP A 177 -52.35 -54.07 37.70
C ASP A 177 -53.20 -55.14 37.02
N SER A 178 -52.94 -55.42 35.73
CA SER A 178 -53.60 -56.51 35.01
C SER A 178 -53.34 -57.86 35.67
N LYS A 179 -52.08 -58.18 36.03
CA LYS A 179 -51.75 -59.46 36.67
C LYS A 179 -52.31 -59.59 38.07
N ILE A 180 -52.36 -58.50 38.84
CA ILE A 180 -53.03 -58.46 40.15
C ILE A 180 -54.53 -58.71 39.97
N SER A 181 -55.17 -58.10 38.97
CA SER A 181 -56.59 -58.29 38.67
C SER A 181 -56.90 -59.73 38.25
N ASP A 182 -56.11 -60.31 37.36
CA ASP A 182 -56.22 -61.71 36.92
C ASP A 182 -56.12 -62.64 38.14
N THR A 183 -55.05 -62.48 38.94
CA THR A 183 -54.80 -63.29 40.14
C THR A 183 -55.93 -63.17 41.16
N LYS A 184 -56.45 -61.95 41.38
CA LYS A 184 -57.57 -61.70 42.29
C LYS A 184 -58.85 -62.40 41.81
N THR A 185 -59.10 -62.40 40.51
CA THR A 185 -60.25 -63.07 39.91
C THR A 185 -60.15 -64.59 40.10
N GLU A 186 -58.98 -65.16 39.83
CA GLU A 186 -58.71 -66.60 39.93
C GLU A 186 -58.73 -67.09 41.39
N LEU A 187 -58.19 -66.29 42.32
CA LEU A 187 -58.25 -66.55 43.76
C LEU A 187 -59.70 -66.54 44.26
N ASN A 188 -60.51 -65.55 43.87
CA ASN A 188 -61.92 -65.48 44.26
C ASN A 188 -62.70 -66.70 43.74
N ALA A 189 -62.49 -67.10 42.49
CA ALA A 189 -63.11 -68.30 41.91
C ALA A 189 -62.71 -69.58 42.68
N SER A 190 -61.44 -69.67 43.08
CA SER A 190 -60.94 -70.80 43.88
C SER A 190 -61.53 -70.83 45.29
N ILE A 191 -61.66 -69.68 45.94
CA ILE A 191 -62.32 -69.54 47.25
C ILE A 191 -63.79 -69.93 47.17
N ASP A 192 -64.52 -69.45 46.15
CA ASP A 192 -65.93 -69.78 45.96
C ASP A 192 -66.13 -71.26 45.69
N LYS A 193 -65.28 -71.86 44.86
CA LYS A 193 -65.29 -73.31 44.62
C LYS A 193 -65.03 -74.09 45.91
N ALA A 194 -63.99 -73.74 46.67
CA ALA A 194 -63.68 -74.41 47.94
C ALA A 194 -64.80 -74.26 48.97
N LYS A 195 -65.42 -73.07 49.06
CA LYS A 195 -66.56 -72.81 49.94
C LYS A 195 -67.77 -73.66 49.53
N ASN A 196 -68.08 -73.73 48.24
CA ASN A 196 -69.19 -74.55 47.73
C ASN A 196 -68.91 -76.05 47.92
N ASP A 197 -67.71 -76.53 47.61
CA ASP A 197 -67.30 -77.93 47.81
C ASP A 197 -67.39 -78.33 49.30
N ALA A 198 -66.99 -77.44 50.22
CA ALA A 198 -67.10 -77.65 51.66
C ALA A 198 -68.56 -77.68 52.14
N ILE A 199 -69.41 -76.76 51.66
CA ILE A 199 -70.85 -76.75 51.98
C ILE A 199 -71.52 -78.03 51.46
N SER A 200 -71.24 -78.42 50.21
CA SER A 200 -71.78 -79.64 49.61
C SER A 200 -71.35 -80.89 50.37
N SER A 201 -70.07 -80.98 50.75
CA SER A 201 -69.55 -82.11 51.54
C SER A 201 -70.18 -82.16 52.92
N SER A 202 -70.32 -81.02 53.60
CA SER A 202 -70.93 -80.92 54.93
C SER A 202 -72.42 -81.28 54.91
N ASN A 203 -73.16 -80.83 53.88
CA ASN A 203 -74.56 -81.19 53.68
C ASN A 203 -74.69 -82.68 53.40
N SER A 204 -73.91 -83.24 52.48
CA SER A 204 -73.92 -84.66 52.17
C SER A 204 -73.60 -85.54 53.39
N TYR A 205 -72.66 -85.12 54.23
CA TYR A 205 -72.34 -85.81 55.48
C TYR A 205 -73.49 -85.72 56.50
N THR A 206 -74.09 -84.53 56.65
CA THR A 206 -75.23 -84.32 57.55
C THR A 206 -76.44 -85.14 57.13
N ASP A 207 -76.76 -85.12 55.82
CA ASP A 207 -77.84 -85.91 55.23
C ASP A 207 -77.59 -87.42 55.41
N SER A 208 -76.35 -87.88 55.19
CA SER A 208 -75.97 -89.27 55.44
C SER A 208 -76.15 -89.65 56.90
N LYS A 209 -75.72 -88.80 57.86
CA LYS A 209 -75.88 -89.09 59.29
C LYS A 209 -77.34 -89.06 59.75
N ILE A 210 -78.17 -88.19 59.19
CA ILE A 210 -79.62 -88.19 59.42
C ILE A 210 -80.25 -89.48 58.86
N SER A 211 -79.83 -89.92 57.68
CA SER A 211 -80.30 -91.17 57.06
C SER A 211 -79.88 -92.42 57.85
N ASP A 212 -78.62 -92.47 58.30
CA ASP A 212 -78.08 -93.53 59.14
C ASP A 212 -78.86 -93.59 60.47
N ALA A 213 -79.02 -92.45 61.15
CA ALA A 213 -79.76 -92.37 62.40
C ALA A 213 -81.24 -92.76 62.25
N LYS A 214 -81.88 -92.40 61.13
CA LYS A 214 -83.26 -92.81 60.82
C LYS A 214 -83.37 -94.32 60.57
N THR A 215 -82.37 -94.91 59.93
CA THR A 215 -82.28 -96.35 59.68
C THR A 215 -82.04 -97.13 60.98
N GLU A 216 -81.15 -96.64 61.83
CA GLU A 216 -80.83 -97.22 63.14
C GLU A 216 -82.00 -97.09 64.12
N LEU A 217 -82.71 -95.96 64.14
CA LEU A 217 -83.90 -95.77 64.96
C LEU A 217 -85.02 -96.74 64.58
N ASN A 218 -85.27 -96.92 63.28
CA ASN A 218 -86.27 -97.88 62.79
C ASN A 218 -85.88 -99.33 63.13
N ALA A 219 -84.60 -99.68 62.96
CA ALA A 219 -84.09 -100.99 63.35
C ALA A 219 -84.18 -101.25 64.86
N ASN A 220 -83.96 -100.23 65.70
CA ASN A 220 -84.10 -100.32 67.16
C ASN A 220 -85.57 -100.43 67.60
N ILE A 221 -86.52 -99.80 66.89
CA ILE A 221 -87.96 -99.96 67.13
C ILE A 221 -88.40 -101.39 66.78
N ASP A 222 -87.93 -101.95 65.66
CA ASP A 222 -88.21 -103.33 65.26
C ASP A 222 -87.55 -104.36 66.18
N LYS A 223 -86.35 -104.05 66.67
CA LYS A 223 -85.63 -104.88 67.64
C LYS A 223 -86.28 -104.85 69.03
N ALA A 224 -86.72 -103.69 69.53
CA ALA A 224 -87.43 -103.59 70.82
C ALA A 224 -88.76 -104.37 70.83
N LYS A 225 -89.41 -104.49 69.65
CA LYS A 225 -90.63 -105.28 69.47
C LYS A 225 -90.38 -106.80 69.52
N ASN A 226 -89.18 -107.25 69.11
CA ASN A 226 -88.77 -108.66 69.10
C ASN A 226 -88.00 -109.09 70.37
N ASP A 227 -87.33 -108.17 71.06
CA ASP A 227 -86.51 -108.43 72.26
C ASP A 227 -87.36 -108.68 73.52
N ALA A 228 -88.63 -108.26 73.54
CA ALA A 228 -89.58 -108.64 74.61
C ALA A 228 -89.88 -110.15 74.63
N ILE A 229 -89.55 -110.89 73.56
CA ILE A 229 -89.85 -112.31 73.40
C ILE A 229 -88.66 -113.22 73.80
N SER A 230 -87.40 -112.74 73.79
CA SER A 230 -86.24 -113.66 73.68
C SER A 230 -85.30 -113.82 74.87
N SER A 231 -85.26 -112.94 75.88
CA SER A 231 -84.14 -112.97 76.85
C SER A 231 -84.53 -113.35 78.28
N SER A 232 -85.20 -114.50 78.35
CA SER A 232 -85.31 -115.36 79.53
C SER A 232 -84.03 -116.20 79.80
N ASN A 233 -82.93 -116.08 79.03
CA ASN A 233 -81.80 -117.03 79.11
C ASN A 233 -80.41 -116.37 79.06
N SER A 234 -79.64 -116.62 80.13
CA SER A 234 -78.50 -115.86 80.68
C SER A 234 -77.18 -116.65 80.63
N TYR A 235 -76.51 -116.77 79.48
CA TYR A 235 -75.20 -117.48 79.39
C TYR A 235 -74.15 -116.90 78.41
N THR A 236 -74.48 -115.94 77.53
CA THR A 236 -73.57 -115.49 76.47
C THR A 236 -72.63 -114.34 76.86
N ASP A 237 -72.85 -113.69 78.01
CA ASP A 237 -72.19 -112.42 78.38
C ASP A 237 -70.66 -112.49 78.54
N ASN A 238 -70.09 -113.67 78.77
CA ASN A 238 -68.64 -113.83 78.90
C ASN A 238 -67.86 -113.93 77.57
N LYS A 239 -68.54 -114.07 76.41
CA LYS A 239 -67.84 -114.14 75.10
C LYS A 239 -67.64 -112.76 74.43
N ILE A 240 -68.28 -111.71 74.93
CA ILE A 240 -68.34 -110.37 74.31
C ILE A 240 -67.13 -109.50 74.67
N SER A 241 -66.51 -109.70 75.83
CA SER A 241 -65.38 -108.88 76.31
C SER A 241 -64.10 -109.08 75.49
N ASP A 242 -63.82 -110.31 75.05
CA ASP A 242 -62.61 -110.63 74.29
C ASP A 242 -62.68 -110.12 72.84
N THR A 243 -63.87 -110.12 72.24
CA THR A 243 -64.08 -109.67 70.84
C THR A 243 -63.92 -108.15 70.69
N LYS A 244 -64.20 -107.37 71.73
CA LYS A 244 -64.13 -105.89 71.70
C LYS A 244 -62.69 -105.36 71.69
N THR A 245 -61.74 -106.12 72.24
CA THR A 245 -60.35 -105.71 72.39
C THR A 245 -59.54 -105.94 71.10
N GLU A 246 -59.82 -107.04 70.38
CA GLU A 246 -59.14 -107.39 69.12
C GLU A 246 -59.62 -106.54 67.91
N LEU A 247 -60.90 -106.12 67.94
CA LEU A 247 -61.48 -105.26 66.91
C LEU A 247 -60.90 -103.83 66.95
N ASN A 248 -60.73 -103.24 68.14
CA ASN A 248 -60.18 -101.89 68.28
C ASN A 248 -58.71 -101.79 67.85
N ALA A 249 -57.89 -102.80 68.19
CA ALA A 249 -56.49 -102.86 67.76
C ALA A 249 -56.33 -102.97 66.22
N SER A 250 -57.24 -103.69 65.56
CA SER A 250 -57.26 -103.82 64.09
C SER A 250 -57.72 -102.52 63.40
N ILE A 251 -58.68 -101.80 64.00
CA ILE A 251 -59.15 -100.49 63.53
C ILE A 251 -58.03 -99.44 63.64
N ASP A 252 -57.32 -99.39 64.77
CA ASP A 252 -56.25 -98.40 64.98
C ASP A 252 -55.04 -98.63 64.05
N LYS A 253 -54.68 -99.90 63.80
CA LYS A 253 -53.62 -100.24 62.84
C LYS A 253 -54.01 -99.89 61.41
N ALA A 254 -55.22 -100.23 60.97
CA ALA A 254 -55.70 -99.89 59.63
C ALA A 254 -55.82 -98.38 59.41
N LYS A 255 -56.25 -97.63 60.45
CA LYS A 255 -56.34 -96.17 60.42
C LYS A 255 -54.96 -95.51 60.28
N ASN A 256 -53.97 -95.97 61.05
CA ASN A 256 -52.62 -95.42 60.98
C ASN A 256 -51.91 -95.79 59.66
N ASP A 257 -52.02 -97.04 59.19
CA ASP A 257 -51.42 -97.48 57.92
C ASP A 257 -52.02 -96.70 56.72
N ALA A 258 -53.33 -96.42 56.76
CA ALA A 258 -54.01 -95.61 55.74
C ALA A 258 -53.59 -94.13 55.77
N VAL A 259 -53.50 -93.52 56.96
CA VAL A 259 -53.07 -92.12 57.11
C VAL A 259 -51.61 -91.95 56.68
N SER A 260 -50.72 -92.86 57.10
CA SER A 260 -49.30 -92.80 56.71
C SER A 260 -49.09 -92.97 55.20
N SER A 261 -49.81 -93.89 54.56
CA SER A 261 -49.73 -94.08 53.11
C SER A 261 -50.28 -92.87 52.34
N SER A 262 -51.39 -92.29 52.82
CA SER A 262 -52.00 -91.11 52.19
C SER A 262 -51.12 -89.86 52.33
N ASN A 263 -50.50 -89.66 53.50
CA ASN A 263 -49.55 -88.56 53.72
C ASN A 263 -48.31 -88.72 52.85
N SER A 264 -47.71 -89.91 52.79
CA SER A 264 -46.51 -90.15 51.97
C SER A 264 -46.76 -89.94 50.47
N TYR A 265 -47.93 -90.36 49.96
CA TYR A 265 -48.32 -90.10 48.57
C TYR A 265 -48.55 -88.60 48.31
N THR A 266 -49.23 -87.91 49.23
CA THR A 266 -49.50 -86.47 49.13
C THR A 266 -48.20 -85.66 49.16
N ASP A 267 -47.28 -85.98 50.07
CA ASP A 267 -45.97 -85.33 50.19
C ASP A 267 -45.13 -85.55 48.92
N SER A 268 -45.13 -86.77 48.36
CA SER A 268 -44.45 -87.07 47.09
C SER A 268 -45.03 -86.24 45.94
N LYS A 269 -46.36 -86.16 45.82
CA LYS A 269 -46.99 -85.37 44.76
C LYS A 269 -46.77 -83.87 44.91
N ILE A 270 -46.72 -83.35 46.13
CA ILE A 270 -46.36 -81.96 46.41
C ILE A 270 -44.90 -81.70 46.01
N SER A 271 -43.98 -82.61 46.33
CA SER A 271 -42.56 -82.49 45.98
C SER A 271 -42.33 -82.50 44.46
N ASP A 272 -42.97 -83.44 43.75
CA ASP A 272 -42.90 -83.53 42.29
C ASP A 272 -43.43 -82.25 41.65
N THR A 273 -44.62 -81.80 42.06
CA THR A 273 -45.26 -80.57 41.55
C THR A 273 -44.38 -79.34 41.81
N LYS A 274 -43.77 -79.24 43.00
CA LYS A 274 -42.86 -78.13 43.35
C LYS A 274 -41.62 -78.11 42.46
N THR A 275 -41.07 -79.28 42.15
CA THR A 275 -39.89 -79.41 41.29
C THR A 275 -40.20 -78.99 39.86
N GLU A 276 -41.32 -79.45 39.33
CA GLU A 276 -41.78 -79.15 37.97
C GLU A 276 -42.17 -77.68 37.79
N LEU A 277 -42.81 -77.08 38.81
CA LEU A 277 -43.14 -75.67 38.86
C LEU A 277 -41.88 -74.80 38.86
N ASN A 278 -40.89 -75.13 39.70
CA ASN A 278 -39.63 -74.39 39.76
C ASN A 278 -38.87 -74.44 38.42
N ALA A 279 -38.80 -75.62 37.79
CA ALA A 279 -38.17 -75.76 36.47
C ALA A 279 -38.88 -74.92 35.39
N SER A 280 -40.21 -74.86 35.44
CA SER A 280 -41.02 -74.04 34.52
C SER A 280 -40.81 -72.55 34.74
N ILE A 281 -40.73 -72.10 36.00
CA ILE A 281 -40.42 -70.71 36.38
C ILE A 281 -39.01 -70.33 35.90
N ASP A 282 -38.01 -71.19 36.14
CA ASP A 282 -36.63 -70.92 35.73
C ASP A 282 -36.49 -70.85 34.21
N LYS A 283 -37.15 -71.74 33.48
CA LYS A 283 -37.19 -71.71 32.02
C LYS A 283 -37.85 -70.42 31.51
N ALA A 284 -39.02 -70.05 32.03
CA ALA A 284 -39.71 -68.82 31.64
C ALA A 284 -38.86 -67.57 31.93
N LYS A 285 -38.18 -67.54 33.09
CA LYS A 285 -37.26 -66.45 33.46
C LYS A 285 -36.09 -66.35 32.49
N ASN A 286 -35.44 -67.48 32.16
CA ASN A 286 -34.29 -67.49 31.25
C ASN A 286 -34.68 -67.15 29.80
N ASP A 287 -35.84 -67.63 29.32
CA ASP A 287 -36.36 -67.31 27.99
C ASP A 287 -36.70 -65.80 27.89
N ALA A 288 -37.30 -65.23 28.94
CA ALA A 288 -37.60 -63.79 29.01
C ALA A 288 -36.33 -62.94 29.04
N VAL A 289 -35.35 -63.29 29.87
CA VAL A 289 -34.05 -62.59 29.93
C VAL A 289 -33.31 -62.67 28.61
N SER A 290 -33.25 -63.85 27.99
CA SER A 290 -32.56 -64.05 26.71
C SER A 290 -33.21 -63.24 25.58
N SER A 291 -34.55 -63.24 25.52
CA SER A 291 -35.30 -62.45 24.53
C SER A 291 -35.10 -60.95 24.74
N SER A 292 -35.12 -60.48 25.98
CA SER A 292 -34.92 -59.07 26.33
C SER A 292 -33.49 -58.59 26.01
N ASN A 293 -32.49 -59.41 26.32
CA ASN A 293 -31.10 -59.13 25.98
C ASN A 293 -30.91 -59.09 24.46
N SER A 294 -31.44 -60.07 23.73
CA SER A 294 -31.30 -60.12 22.27
C SER A 294 -31.95 -58.91 21.58
N TYR A 295 -33.14 -58.49 22.04
CA TYR A 295 -33.78 -57.27 21.55
C TYR A 295 -32.94 -56.01 21.86
N THR A 296 -32.43 -55.91 23.08
CA THR A 296 -31.60 -54.78 23.51
C THR A 296 -30.30 -54.70 22.71
N ASP A 297 -29.60 -55.83 22.53
CA ASP A 297 -28.38 -55.93 21.75
C ASP A 297 -28.62 -55.55 20.28
N SER A 298 -29.74 -55.99 19.69
CA SER A 298 -30.14 -55.61 18.33
C SER A 298 -30.35 -54.11 18.22
N LYS A 299 -31.09 -53.50 19.16
CA LYS A 299 -31.33 -52.05 19.15
C LYS A 299 -30.04 -51.25 19.35
N ILE A 300 -29.16 -51.69 20.24
CA ILE A 300 -27.84 -51.07 20.43
C ILE A 300 -27.02 -51.15 19.13
N SER A 301 -27.05 -52.30 18.44
CA SER A 301 -26.33 -52.50 17.18
C SER A 301 -26.87 -51.60 16.06
N ASP A 302 -28.19 -51.51 15.92
CA ASP A 302 -28.86 -50.64 14.94
C ASP A 302 -28.49 -49.18 15.19
N THR A 303 -28.65 -48.71 16.43
CA THR A 303 -28.31 -47.34 16.84
C THR A 303 -26.83 -47.04 16.62
N LYS A 304 -25.93 -47.98 16.93
CA LYS A 304 -24.49 -47.82 16.70
C LYS A 304 -24.16 -47.66 15.21
N THR A 305 -24.85 -48.42 14.36
CA THR A 305 -24.67 -48.37 12.90
C THR A 305 -25.16 -47.04 12.32
N GLU A 306 -26.34 -46.59 12.75
CA GLU A 306 -26.90 -45.30 12.36
C GLU A 306 -26.04 -44.13 12.83
N LEU A 307 -25.60 -44.16 14.09
CA LEU A 307 -24.72 -43.13 14.66
C LEU A 307 -23.40 -43.04 13.88
N ASN A 308 -22.77 -44.18 13.58
CA ASN A 308 -21.54 -44.20 12.77
C ASN A 308 -21.75 -43.65 11.36
N THR A 309 -22.91 -43.94 10.75
CA THR A 309 -23.27 -43.40 9.43
C THR A 309 -23.42 -41.89 9.48
N ASN A 310 -24.14 -41.36 10.48
CA ASN A 310 -24.33 -39.93 10.66
C ASN A 310 -23.01 -39.20 10.96
N ILE A 311 -22.14 -39.78 11.80
CA ILE A 311 -20.80 -39.23 12.08
C ILE A 311 -19.97 -39.17 10.78
N ASN A 312 -19.97 -40.23 9.97
CA ASN A 312 -19.23 -40.25 8.73
C ASN A 312 -19.75 -39.23 7.71
N ASN A 313 -21.07 -39.10 7.59
CA ASN A 313 -21.70 -38.11 6.71
C ASN A 313 -21.33 -36.68 7.15
N ALA A 314 -21.51 -36.36 8.43
CA ALA A 314 -21.15 -35.05 8.98
C ALA A 314 -19.65 -34.73 8.81
N LYS A 315 -18.78 -35.73 9.02
CA LYS A 315 -17.34 -35.58 8.77
C LYS A 315 -17.03 -35.29 7.31
N ASN A 316 -17.67 -36.01 6.38
CA ASN A 316 -17.47 -35.80 4.95
C ASN A 316 -17.98 -34.44 4.48
N GLU A 317 -19.16 -34.01 4.95
CA GLU A 317 -19.70 -32.67 4.68
C GLU A 317 -18.79 -31.55 5.21
N ALA A 318 -18.28 -31.71 6.44
CA ALA A 318 -17.34 -30.75 7.03
C ALA A 318 -16.04 -30.64 6.21
N ILE A 319 -15.46 -31.79 5.80
CA ILE A 319 -14.27 -31.82 4.94
C ILE A 319 -14.56 -31.15 3.59
N SER A 320 -15.68 -31.49 2.95
CA SER A 320 -16.07 -30.92 1.66
C SER A 320 -16.26 -29.41 1.73
N THR A 321 -16.92 -28.93 2.79
CA THR A 321 -17.14 -27.49 3.03
C THR A 321 -15.83 -26.75 3.26
N SER A 322 -14.94 -27.32 4.06
CA SER A 322 -13.61 -26.76 4.34
C SER A 322 -12.75 -26.67 3.06
N ASN A 323 -12.73 -27.74 2.26
CA ASN A 323 -12.02 -27.76 0.98
C ASN A 323 -12.58 -26.71 0.02
N ASN A 324 -13.90 -26.60 -0.12
CA ASN A 324 -14.53 -25.61 -0.99
C ASN A 324 -14.20 -24.17 -0.57
N TYR A 325 -14.23 -23.88 0.73
CA TYR A 325 -13.84 -22.57 1.26
C TYR A 325 -12.38 -22.26 0.97
N THR A 326 -11.49 -23.24 1.19
CA THR A 326 -10.04 -23.10 0.97
C THR A 326 -9.73 -22.86 -0.50
N ASP A 327 -10.31 -23.65 -1.40
CA ASP A 327 -10.18 -23.47 -2.85
C ASP A 327 -10.68 -22.09 -3.29
N LYS A 328 -11.83 -21.65 -2.78
CA LYS A 328 -12.38 -20.33 -3.10
C LYS A 328 -11.46 -19.20 -2.66
N LYS A 329 -10.85 -19.30 -1.48
CA LYS A 329 -9.88 -18.30 -0.98
C LYS A 329 -8.58 -18.33 -1.77
N TYR A 330 -8.09 -19.52 -2.12
CA TYR A 330 -6.91 -19.68 -2.96
C TYR A 330 -7.11 -19.04 -4.34
N GLN A 331 -8.25 -19.30 -4.99
CA GLN A 331 -8.59 -18.69 -6.28
C GLN A 331 -8.77 -17.17 -6.21
N GLN A 332 -9.38 -16.65 -5.12
CA GLN A 332 -9.44 -15.21 -4.88
C GLN A 332 -8.04 -14.58 -4.75
N GLY A 333 -7.12 -15.27 -4.08
CA GLY A 333 -5.72 -14.85 -3.97
C GLY A 333 -5.04 -14.75 -5.34
N ILE A 334 -5.16 -15.79 -6.17
CA ILE A 334 -4.63 -15.78 -7.55
C ILE A 334 -5.21 -14.61 -8.35
N SER A 335 -6.53 -14.42 -8.31
CA SER A 335 -7.20 -13.35 -9.05
C SER A 335 -6.70 -11.97 -8.64
N TYR A 336 -6.53 -11.73 -7.33
CA TYR A 336 -6.00 -10.47 -6.81
C TYR A 336 -4.55 -10.23 -7.26
N THR A 337 -3.71 -11.26 -7.18
CA THR A 337 -2.31 -11.15 -7.61
C THR A 337 -2.21 -10.87 -9.11
N ASN A 338 -3.02 -11.53 -9.94
CA ASN A 338 -3.06 -11.26 -11.39
C ASN A 338 -3.52 -9.83 -11.69
N GLU A 339 -4.55 -9.34 -11.01
CA GLU A 339 -5.02 -7.95 -11.19
C GLU A 339 -3.91 -6.94 -10.85
N LYS A 340 -3.19 -7.16 -9.74
CA LYS A 340 -2.07 -6.29 -9.34
C LYS A 340 -0.88 -6.39 -10.29
N TYR A 341 -0.60 -7.58 -10.81
CA TYR A 341 0.44 -7.80 -11.81
C TYR A 341 0.14 -7.03 -13.10
N GLU A 342 -1.09 -7.12 -13.61
CA GLU A 342 -1.54 -6.36 -14.79
C GLU A 342 -1.48 -4.85 -14.56
N GLN A 343 -1.92 -4.36 -13.39
CA GLN A 343 -1.79 -2.95 -13.01
C GLN A 343 -0.32 -2.48 -13.02
N SER A 344 0.61 -3.32 -12.56
CA SER A 344 2.04 -3.02 -12.58
C SER A 344 2.58 -2.92 -14.00
N ILE A 345 2.17 -3.83 -14.90
CA ILE A 345 2.56 -3.79 -16.31
C ILE A 345 2.05 -2.49 -16.95
N GLN A 346 0.78 -2.14 -16.74
CA GLN A 346 0.21 -0.90 -17.27
C GLN A 346 0.91 0.34 -16.72
N TYR A 347 1.25 0.36 -15.43
CA TYR A 347 1.99 1.49 -14.87
C TYR A 347 3.36 1.66 -15.52
N ALA A 348 4.09 0.55 -15.71
CA ALA A 348 5.39 0.56 -16.37
C ALA A 348 5.29 1.01 -17.84
N GLN A 349 4.29 0.52 -18.57
CA GLN A 349 4.00 0.93 -19.95
C GLN A 349 3.68 2.43 -20.02
N ASN A 350 2.74 2.92 -19.21
CA ASN A 350 2.38 4.34 -19.17
C ASN A 350 3.58 5.24 -18.83
N ALA A 351 4.46 4.79 -17.92
CA ALA A 351 5.68 5.52 -17.59
C ALA A 351 6.67 5.54 -18.76
N ALA A 352 6.82 4.42 -19.48
CA ALA A 352 7.64 4.32 -20.68
C ALA A 352 7.09 5.22 -21.80
N ASP A 353 5.80 5.13 -22.10
CA ASP A 353 5.12 5.94 -23.12
C ASP A 353 5.25 7.44 -22.81
N LYS A 354 5.14 7.83 -21.53
CA LYS A 354 5.31 9.22 -21.11
C LYS A 354 6.75 9.70 -21.23
N ALA A 355 7.73 8.84 -20.94
CA ALA A 355 9.14 9.14 -21.15
C ALA A 355 9.46 9.31 -22.65
N GLU A 356 8.93 8.43 -23.49
CA GLU A 356 9.05 8.50 -24.95
C GLU A 356 8.40 9.78 -25.50
N LEU A 357 7.17 10.09 -25.08
CA LEU A 357 6.49 11.33 -25.47
C LEU A 357 7.30 12.58 -25.07
N ASN A 358 7.86 12.60 -23.87
CA ASN A 358 8.70 13.72 -23.42
C ASN A 358 10.00 13.83 -24.23
N ALA A 359 10.64 12.70 -24.55
CA ALA A 359 11.83 12.66 -25.38
C ALA A 359 11.56 13.14 -26.82
N ASN A 360 10.45 12.71 -27.40
CA ASN A 360 9.99 13.15 -28.71
C ASN A 360 9.69 14.66 -28.70
N ASN A 361 8.93 15.16 -27.71
CA ASN A 361 8.68 16.59 -27.56
C ASN A 361 9.96 17.41 -27.41
N TYR A 362 10.94 16.95 -26.62
CA TYR A 362 12.23 17.64 -26.48
C TYR A 362 12.98 17.67 -27.82
N THR A 363 13.02 16.53 -28.52
CA THR A 363 13.69 16.39 -29.81
C THR A 363 13.04 17.26 -30.88
N ASP A 364 11.71 17.25 -30.98
CA ASP A 364 10.95 18.06 -31.92
C ASP A 364 11.12 19.55 -31.65
N ASN A 365 11.10 19.97 -30.39
CA ASN A 365 11.39 21.36 -30.01
C ASN A 365 12.81 21.76 -30.42
N ARG A 366 13.80 20.90 -30.16
CA ARG A 366 15.20 21.18 -30.51
C ARG A 366 15.40 21.23 -32.03
N PHE A 367 14.76 20.31 -32.75
CA PHE A 367 14.78 20.25 -34.20
C PHE A 367 14.10 21.47 -34.82
N SER A 368 12.95 21.88 -34.28
CA SER A 368 12.24 23.10 -34.69
C SER A 368 13.08 24.36 -34.45
N GLN A 369 13.73 24.48 -33.28
CA GLN A 369 14.66 25.58 -33.01
C GLN A 369 15.83 25.61 -34.01
N LEU A 370 16.42 24.45 -34.29
CA LEU A 370 17.50 24.33 -35.26
C LEU A 370 17.03 24.70 -36.67
N SER A 371 15.86 24.21 -37.08
CA SER A 371 15.23 24.52 -38.37
C SER A 371 14.99 26.01 -38.52
N ASN A 372 14.41 26.67 -37.50
CA ASN A 372 14.18 28.11 -37.49
C ASN A 372 15.50 28.90 -37.57
N GLN A 373 16.51 28.51 -36.79
CA GLN A 373 17.84 29.14 -36.85
C GLN A 373 18.50 28.96 -38.22
N SER A 374 18.34 27.78 -38.83
CA SER A 374 18.84 27.48 -40.16
C SER A 374 18.13 28.31 -41.21
N ASN A 375 16.80 28.41 -41.16
CA ASN A 375 16.00 29.21 -42.08
C ASN A 375 16.36 30.69 -41.99
N GLN A 376 16.52 31.25 -40.79
CA GLN A 376 17.00 32.63 -40.62
C GLN A 376 18.38 32.86 -41.25
N ARG A 377 19.30 31.89 -41.11
CA ARG A 377 20.61 31.96 -41.76
C ARG A 377 20.49 31.86 -43.28
N PHE A 378 19.61 30.99 -43.80
CA PHE A 378 19.35 30.89 -45.23
C PHE A 378 18.71 32.16 -45.79
N GLU A 379 17.76 32.78 -45.11
CA GLU A 379 17.17 34.06 -45.50
C GLU A 379 18.21 35.20 -45.47
N GLN A 380 19.08 35.22 -44.46
CA GLN A 380 20.18 36.18 -44.39
C GLN A 380 21.21 35.97 -45.52
N LEU A 381 21.50 34.71 -45.86
CA LEU A 381 22.36 34.36 -46.99
C LEU A 381 21.70 34.78 -48.31
N ASN A 382 20.43 34.45 -48.52
CA ASN A 382 19.66 34.85 -49.69
C ASN A 382 19.66 36.38 -49.85
N SER A 383 19.41 37.11 -48.76
CA SER A 383 19.47 38.58 -48.74
C SER A 383 20.87 39.14 -49.06
N LYS A 384 21.94 38.46 -48.64
CA LYS A 384 23.31 38.86 -49.00
C LYS A 384 23.59 38.60 -50.49
N ILE A 385 23.12 37.49 -51.03
CA ILE A 385 23.23 37.14 -52.45
C ILE A 385 22.48 38.18 -53.29
N GLU A 386 21.21 38.48 -52.97
CA GLU A 386 20.42 39.48 -53.68
C GLU A 386 21.06 40.88 -53.62
N ARG A 387 21.60 41.28 -52.47
CA ARG A 387 22.35 42.54 -52.35
C ARG A 387 23.64 42.52 -53.18
N ALA A 388 24.35 41.40 -53.22
CA ALA A 388 25.55 41.27 -54.04
C ALA A 388 25.20 41.37 -55.53
N GLU A 389 24.14 40.69 -55.97
CA GLU A 389 23.62 40.77 -57.34
C GLU A 389 23.19 42.20 -57.70
N LYS A 390 22.42 42.87 -56.83
CA LYS A 390 22.01 44.28 -57.06
C LYS A 390 23.20 45.24 -57.13
N ARG A 391 24.22 45.04 -56.28
CA ARG A 391 25.45 45.84 -56.32
C ARG A 391 26.25 45.58 -57.59
N LEU A 392 26.33 44.32 -58.02
CA LEU A 392 26.95 43.92 -59.28
C LEU A 392 26.23 44.57 -60.47
N ASN A 393 24.90 44.41 -60.56
CA ASN A 393 24.10 44.98 -61.64
C ASN A 393 24.23 46.50 -61.71
N ALA A 394 24.22 47.18 -60.56
CA ALA A 394 24.43 48.62 -60.47
C ALA A 394 25.86 49.02 -60.88
N GLY A 395 26.88 48.24 -60.51
CA GLY A 395 28.26 48.46 -60.94
C GLY A 395 28.43 48.30 -62.46
N ILE A 396 27.81 47.28 -63.07
CA ILE A 396 27.77 47.09 -64.53
C ILE A 396 27.08 48.29 -65.18
N ALA A 397 25.93 48.72 -64.65
CA ALA A 397 25.25 49.92 -65.14
C ALA A 397 26.14 51.17 -65.06
N GLY A 398 26.97 51.31 -64.01
CA GLY A 398 27.97 52.37 -63.85
C GLY A 398 29.02 52.38 -64.96
N VAL A 399 29.58 51.21 -65.28
CA VAL A 399 30.55 51.08 -66.38
C VAL A 399 29.88 51.32 -67.74
N THR A 400 28.65 50.83 -67.94
CA THR A 400 27.85 51.09 -69.15
C THR A 400 27.54 52.58 -69.31
N ALA A 401 27.26 53.29 -68.21
CA ALA A 401 27.07 54.73 -68.20
C ALA A 401 28.36 55.45 -68.63
N ILE A 402 29.52 55.03 -68.12
CA ILE A 402 30.83 55.58 -68.51
C ILE A 402 31.13 55.32 -69.99
N SER A 403 30.87 54.11 -70.49
CA SER A 403 31.15 53.75 -71.89
C SER A 403 30.26 54.50 -72.88
N SER A 404 29.08 54.93 -72.43
CA SER A 404 28.10 55.64 -73.26
C SER A 404 28.28 57.17 -73.23
N ILE A 405 29.30 57.69 -72.54
CA ILE A 405 29.58 59.13 -72.52
C ILE A 405 30.05 59.60 -73.92
N PRO A 406 29.33 60.54 -74.57
CA PRO A 406 29.78 61.13 -75.82
C PRO A 406 30.89 62.16 -75.57
N TYR A 407 31.86 62.25 -76.48
CA TYR A 407 32.90 63.29 -76.48
C TYR A 407 33.04 63.90 -77.87
N VAL A 408 33.22 65.22 -77.92
CA VAL A 408 33.38 65.96 -79.18
C VAL A 408 34.85 65.95 -79.58
N ALA A 409 35.16 65.25 -80.68
CA ALA A 409 36.54 64.97 -81.09
C ALA A 409 37.35 66.20 -81.56
N GLU A 410 36.68 67.28 -81.97
CA GLU A 410 37.33 68.46 -82.55
C GLU A 410 37.83 69.46 -81.51
N ASN A 411 37.36 69.39 -80.25
CA ASN A 411 37.71 70.34 -79.20
C ASN A 411 38.85 69.82 -78.30
N SER A 412 39.71 70.73 -77.83
CA SER A 412 40.82 70.39 -76.91
C SER A 412 40.32 69.93 -75.54
N PHE A 413 39.13 70.38 -75.12
CA PHE A 413 38.43 69.93 -73.92
C PHE A 413 37.00 69.55 -74.27
N SER A 414 36.53 68.42 -73.77
CA SER A 414 35.12 68.04 -73.82
C SER A 414 34.69 67.39 -72.51
N TYR A 415 33.41 67.53 -72.21
CA TYR A 415 32.77 66.87 -71.08
C TYR A 415 31.52 66.18 -71.60
N GLY A 416 31.12 65.12 -70.92
CA GLY A 416 29.92 64.38 -71.25
C GLY A 416 29.31 63.74 -70.03
N ILE A 417 28.02 63.47 -70.13
CA ILE A 417 27.25 62.75 -69.12
C ILE A 417 26.63 61.54 -69.82
N GLY A 418 26.73 60.39 -69.18
CA GLY A 418 26.16 59.13 -69.65
C GLY A 418 25.23 58.56 -68.59
N VAL A 419 24.22 57.83 -69.04
CA VAL A 419 23.34 57.04 -68.17
C VAL A 419 23.42 55.60 -68.61
N GLY A 420 23.36 54.67 -67.65
CA GLY A 420 23.45 53.25 -67.90
C GLY A 420 22.39 52.49 -67.11
N ASN A 421 21.83 51.48 -67.74
CA ASN A 421 20.89 50.55 -67.10
C ASN A 421 21.36 49.12 -67.41
N TYR A 422 21.31 48.27 -66.40
CA TYR A 422 21.49 46.82 -66.54
C TYR A 422 20.65 46.10 -65.50
N GLN A 423 19.68 45.29 -65.95
CA GLN A 423 18.72 44.61 -65.10
C GLN A 423 18.06 45.59 -64.10
N ASN A 424 18.19 45.33 -62.79
CA ASN A 424 17.65 46.18 -61.71
C ASN A 424 18.66 47.24 -61.22
N GLY A 425 19.77 47.47 -61.92
CA GLY A 425 20.77 48.49 -61.64
C GLY A 425 20.69 49.66 -62.61
N ASN A 426 20.79 50.88 -62.08
CA ASN A 426 20.85 52.12 -62.85
C ASN A 426 22.05 52.94 -62.40
N ALA A 427 22.66 53.70 -63.30
CA ALA A 427 23.77 54.58 -62.96
C ALA A 427 23.85 55.81 -63.83
N ILE A 428 24.49 56.84 -63.30
CA ILE A 428 24.87 58.04 -64.01
C ILE A 428 26.39 58.20 -63.96
N ALA A 429 26.97 58.63 -65.06
CA ALA A 429 28.39 58.89 -65.18
C ALA A 429 28.65 60.27 -65.74
N ALA A 430 29.73 60.89 -65.28
CA ALA A 430 30.25 62.13 -65.81
C ALA A 430 31.71 61.91 -66.19
N GLY A 431 32.11 62.49 -67.31
CA GLY A 431 33.44 62.32 -67.86
C GLY A 431 33.96 63.58 -68.48
N ILE A 432 35.27 63.76 -68.41
CA ILE A 432 35.99 64.80 -69.12
C ILE A 432 37.05 64.14 -70.02
N GLN A 433 37.26 64.74 -71.18
CA GLN A 433 38.33 64.38 -72.10
C GLN A 433 39.16 65.62 -72.42
N TYR A 434 40.47 65.44 -72.44
CA TYR A 434 41.43 66.46 -72.82
C TYR A 434 42.35 65.94 -73.94
N LYS A 435 42.43 66.66 -75.06
CA LYS A 435 43.36 66.35 -76.15
C LYS A 435 44.69 67.01 -75.86
N THR A 436 45.73 66.20 -75.69
CA THR A 436 47.09 66.70 -75.46
C THR A 436 47.81 67.05 -76.76
N SER A 437 47.40 66.47 -77.90
CA SER A 437 47.87 66.79 -79.25
C SER A 437 46.82 66.36 -80.30
N LEU A 438 47.04 66.62 -81.59
CA LEU A 438 46.11 66.24 -82.67
C LEU A 438 45.74 64.74 -82.65
N ASN A 439 46.68 63.91 -82.20
CA ASN A 439 46.63 62.46 -82.28
C ASN A 439 46.55 61.75 -80.92
N THR A 440 46.52 62.50 -79.80
CA THR A 440 46.53 61.93 -78.43
C THR A 440 45.46 62.55 -77.53
N ASN A 441 44.80 61.72 -76.72
CA ASN A 441 43.81 62.18 -75.75
C ASN A 441 43.84 61.41 -74.44
N VAL A 442 43.41 62.08 -73.37
CA VAL A 442 43.24 61.55 -72.00
C VAL A 442 41.77 61.67 -71.62
N ARG A 443 41.20 60.65 -70.97
CA ARG A 443 39.85 60.65 -70.42
C ARG A 443 39.86 60.35 -68.93
N LEU A 444 39.03 61.05 -68.18
CA LEU A 444 38.76 60.82 -66.76
C LEU A 444 37.25 60.72 -66.56
N ASN A 445 36.79 59.66 -65.93
CA ASN A 445 35.39 59.29 -65.78
C ASN A 445 35.07 58.92 -64.33
N VAL A 446 33.89 59.31 -63.89
CA VAL A 446 33.31 58.93 -62.60
C VAL A 446 31.87 58.49 -62.82
N SER A 447 31.41 57.46 -62.11
CA SER A 447 30.00 57.09 -62.08
C SER A 447 29.50 56.83 -60.67
N TRP A 448 28.22 57.11 -60.46
CA TRP A 448 27.47 56.77 -59.27
C TRP A 448 26.27 55.92 -59.66
N ASP A 449 26.09 54.81 -58.94
CA ASP A 449 25.03 53.84 -59.24
C ASP A 449 23.93 53.80 -58.17
N SER A 450 22.82 53.14 -58.50
CA SER A 450 21.63 52.98 -57.66
C SER A 450 21.86 52.12 -56.41
N SER A 451 23.04 51.54 -56.25
CA SER A 451 23.50 50.81 -55.06
C SER A 451 24.54 51.61 -54.25
N HIS A 452 24.70 52.90 -54.55
CA HIS A 452 25.64 53.83 -53.92
C HIS A 452 27.12 53.43 -54.10
N ASN A 453 27.46 52.62 -55.11
CA ASN A 453 28.87 52.45 -55.44
C ASN A 453 29.34 53.62 -56.32
N THR A 454 30.64 53.92 -56.23
CA THR A 454 31.31 54.89 -57.08
C THR A 454 32.39 54.18 -57.87
N VAL A 455 32.41 54.39 -59.19
CA VAL A 455 33.43 53.85 -60.08
C VAL A 455 34.22 55.01 -60.65
N LEU A 456 35.54 54.85 -60.71
CA LEU A 456 36.46 55.81 -61.31
C LEU A 456 37.23 55.11 -62.42
N GLY A 457 37.33 55.77 -63.58
CA GLY A 457 38.05 55.27 -64.74
C GLY A 457 38.90 56.34 -65.36
N ALA A 458 40.11 55.99 -65.80
CA ALA A 458 40.99 56.86 -66.56
C ALA A 458 41.50 56.10 -67.79
N GLY A 459 41.68 56.79 -68.91
CA GLY A 459 42.16 56.19 -70.15
C GLY A 459 42.99 57.15 -70.97
N PHE A 460 43.91 56.61 -71.77
CA PHE A 460 44.72 57.34 -72.73
C PHE A 460 44.60 56.67 -74.09
N ALA A 461 44.51 57.47 -75.16
CA ALA A 461 44.46 56.98 -76.52
C ALA A 461 45.42 57.76 -77.42
N GLY A 462 46.07 57.04 -78.33
CA GLY A 462 46.88 57.59 -79.42
C GLY A 462 46.49 56.92 -80.73
N GLY A 463 46.33 57.70 -81.80
CA GLY A 463 46.08 57.22 -83.16
C GLY A 463 46.99 57.93 -84.14
N TRP A 464 47.28 57.34 -85.30
CA TRP A 464 48.16 57.92 -86.32
C TRP A 464 47.44 58.02 -87.67
#